data_AF-A0A422MWU6-F1
#
_entry.id   AF-A0A422MWU6-F1
#
_cell.length_a   1.000
_cell.length_b   1.000
_cell.length_c   1.000
_cell.angle_alpha   90.00
_cell.angle_beta   90.00
_cell.angle_gamma   90.00
#
_symmetry.space_group_name_H-M   'P 1'
#
loop_
_entity.id
_entity.type
_entity.pdbx_description
1 polymer ?
#
loop_
_entity_poly.entity_id
_entity_poly.type
_entity_poly.pdbx_seq_one_letter_code
_entity_poly.pdbx_strand_id
1 'polypeptide(L)'
;IGRTAQAKEWGQTKGRWPRKSVVAMLSLLKNAEANAIEKGLDPNKMVIKHVQVDEAARMRRRTYRAHGRITPYMCSPCHVQLFMTQPQERVPVPKSQPKK
;
A
#
# COMPACT_ATOMS: atom_id res chain seq x y z
N ILE A 1 -9.07 16.53 9.19
CA ILE A 1 -8.14 15.76 10.06
C ILE A 1 -7.41 16.74 10.97
N GLY A 2 -7.19 16.38 12.24
CA GLY A 2 -6.49 17.22 13.22
C GLY A 2 -4.98 17.28 12.98
N ARG A 3 -4.31 18.20 13.70
CA ARG A 3 -2.85 18.35 13.67
C ARG A 3 -2.20 17.51 14.78
N THR A 4 -0.96 17.07 14.57
CA THR A 4 -0.18 16.30 15.56
C THR A 4 1.30 16.63 15.44
N ALA A 5 2.01 16.67 16.57
CA ALA A 5 3.44 16.97 16.61
C ALA A 5 4.30 15.89 15.89
N GLN A 6 3.86 14.63 15.88
CA GLN A 6 4.57 13.53 15.22
C GLN A 6 4.71 13.71 13.70
N ALA A 7 3.79 14.45 13.06
CA ALA A 7 3.87 14.71 11.63
C ALA A 7 5.08 15.59 11.23
N LYS A 8 5.72 16.26 12.20
CA LYS A 8 6.89 17.14 11.98
C LYS A 8 8.07 16.38 11.39
N GLU A 9 8.25 15.10 11.72
CA GLU A 9 9.27 14.22 11.12
C GLU A 9 9.19 14.20 9.59
N TRP A 10 7.98 14.28 9.05
CA TRP A 10 7.70 14.24 7.61
C TRP A 10 7.48 15.64 7.01
N GLY A 11 7.85 16.70 7.74
CA GLY A 11 7.61 18.09 7.33
C GLY A 11 6.13 18.47 7.23
N GLN A 12 5.24 17.70 7.86
CA GLN A 12 3.80 17.88 7.80
C GLN A 12 3.21 18.30 9.15
N THR A 13 2.02 18.91 9.11
CA THR A 13 1.28 19.27 10.33
C THR A 13 0.11 18.33 10.63
N LYS A 14 -0.35 17.58 9.62
CA LYS A 14 -1.50 16.67 9.70
C LYS A 14 -1.01 15.23 9.68
N GLY A 15 -1.49 14.40 10.60
CA GLY A 15 -1.14 12.98 10.71
C GLY A 15 -2.19 12.19 11.49
N ARG A 16 -2.25 10.87 11.26
CA ARG A 16 -3.16 9.92 11.94
C ARG A 16 -2.55 8.52 12.04
N TRP A 17 -3.18 7.68 12.85
CA TRP A 17 -2.81 6.28 13.08
C TRP A 17 -3.93 5.33 12.59
N PRO A 18 -4.00 5.02 11.29
CA PRO A 18 -5.06 4.16 10.74
C PRO A 18 -4.81 2.67 11.06
N ARG A 19 -5.14 2.26 12.30
CA ARG A 19 -4.88 0.91 12.84
C ARG A 19 -5.29 -0.21 11.88
N LYS A 20 -6.52 -0.16 11.33
CA LYS A 20 -7.04 -1.21 10.44
C LYS A 20 -6.19 -1.38 9.17
N SER A 21 -5.83 -0.27 8.53
CA SER A 21 -5.02 -0.29 7.32
C SER A 21 -3.59 -0.78 7.60
N VAL A 22 -2.98 -0.33 8.70
CA VAL A 22 -1.64 -0.76 9.10
C VAL A 22 -1.59 -2.26 9.36
N VAL A 23 -2.58 -2.82 10.07
CA VAL A 23 -2.65 -4.27 10.32
C VAL A 23 -2.75 -5.07 9.01
N ALA A 24 -3.57 -4.62 8.06
CA ALA A 24 -3.70 -5.27 6.76
C ALA A 24 -2.37 -5.24 5.96
N MET A 25 -1.69 -4.09 5.94
CA MET A 25 -0.39 -3.94 5.27
C MET A 25 0.70 -4.80 5.91
N LEU A 26 0.75 -4.86 7.26
CA LEU A 26 1.70 -5.72 7.97
C LEU A 26 1.49 -7.20 7.64
N SER A 27 0.24 -7.64 7.50
CA SER A 27 -0.06 -9.01 7.07
C SER A 27 0.45 -9.30 5.66
N LEU A 28 0.32 -8.34 4.73
CA LEU A 28 0.82 -8.48 3.36
C LEU A 28 2.35 -8.51 3.31
N LEU A 29 3.03 -7.69 4.11
CA LEU A 29 4.50 -7.68 4.18
C LEU A 29 5.05 -9.02 4.71
N LYS A 30 4.43 -9.59 5.76
CA LYS A 30 4.80 -10.93 6.26
C LYS A 30 4.60 -12.03 5.22
N ASN A 31 3.52 -11.96 4.44
CA ASN A 31 3.30 -12.88 3.34
C ASN A 31 4.39 -12.71 2.25
N ALA A 32 4.72 -11.46 1.91
CA ALA A 32 5.72 -11.17 0.90
C ALA A 32 7.14 -11.63 1.35
N GLU A 33 7.45 -11.53 2.63
CA GLU A 33 8.67 -12.09 3.25
C GLU A 33 8.69 -13.63 3.16
N ALA A 34 7.59 -14.31 3.47
CA ALA A 34 7.50 -15.76 3.32
C ALA A 34 7.73 -16.20 1.86
N ASN A 35 7.12 -15.49 0.90
CA ASN A 35 7.32 -15.75 -0.53
C ASN A 35 8.77 -15.49 -0.98
N ALA A 36 9.47 -14.54 -0.35
CA ALA A 36 10.88 -14.26 -0.63
C ALA A 36 11.78 -15.43 -0.21
N ILE A 37 11.55 -15.95 1.00
CA ILE A 37 12.28 -17.11 1.55
C ILE A 37 12.04 -18.34 0.67
N GLU A 38 10.79 -18.60 0.30
CA GLU A 38 10.43 -19.72 -0.58
C GLU A 38 11.11 -19.63 -1.96
N LYS A 39 11.27 -18.41 -2.49
CA LYS A 39 11.99 -18.16 -3.74
C LYS A 39 13.52 -18.15 -3.60
N GLY A 40 14.06 -18.39 -2.41
CA GLY A 40 15.51 -18.39 -2.14
C GLY A 40 16.14 -17.00 -2.21
N LEU A 41 15.35 -15.93 -2.07
CA LEU A 41 15.83 -14.56 -2.05
C LEU A 41 16.12 -14.14 -0.60
N ASP A 42 17.16 -13.32 -0.38
CA ASP A 42 17.50 -12.76 0.93
C ASP A 42 16.43 -11.71 1.35
N PRO A 43 15.63 -11.98 2.41
CA PRO A 43 14.55 -11.08 2.84
C PRO A 43 15.08 -9.76 3.40
N ASN A 44 16.30 -9.74 3.97
CA ASN A 44 16.87 -8.53 4.56
C ASN A 44 17.30 -7.50 3.52
N LYS A 45 17.57 -7.94 2.29
CA LYS A 45 17.97 -7.08 1.18
C LYS A 45 16.80 -6.65 0.30
N MET A 46 15.57 -7.09 0.60
CA MET A 46 14.42 -6.72 -0.20
C MET A 46 13.99 -5.29 0.05
N VAL A 47 13.65 -4.61 -1.04
CA VAL A 47 13.09 -3.25 -1.00
C VAL A 47 11.74 -3.26 -1.70
N ILE A 48 10.77 -2.53 -1.13
CA ILE A 48 9.46 -2.32 -1.74
C ILE A 48 9.63 -1.43 -2.97
N LYS A 49 9.41 -1.98 -4.16
CA LYS A 49 9.54 -1.26 -5.42
C LYS A 49 8.24 -0.60 -5.86
N HIS A 50 7.12 -1.29 -5.65
CA HIS A 50 5.81 -0.84 -6.10
C HIS A 50 4.75 -1.19 -5.08
N VAL A 51 3.88 -0.21 -4.79
CA VAL A 51 2.69 -0.37 -3.97
C VAL A 51 1.55 0.34 -4.67
N GLN A 52 0.46 -0.37 -4.89
CA GLN A 52 -0.76 0.16 -5.49
C GLN A 52 -1.96 -0.22 -4.64
N VAL A 53 -2.91 0.71 -4.51
CA VAL A 53 -4.17 0.49 -3.82
C VAL A 53 -5.30 1.00 -4.70
N ASP A 54 -6.17 0.10 -5.14
CA ASP A 54 -7.30 0.41 -6.03
C ASP A 54 -8.65 0.26 -5.29
N GLU A 55 -9.66 0.98 -5.75
CA GLU A 55 -11.02 0.85 -5.22
C GLU A 55 -11.63 -0.50 -5.64
N ALA A 56 -12.19 -1.22 -4.68
CA ALA A 56 -12.94 -2.44 -4.92
C ALA A 56 -14.45 -2.13 -4.95
N ALA A 57 -15.25 -3.08 -5.45
CA ALA A 57 -16.71 -2.91 -5.56
C ALA A 57 -17.34 -2.54 -4.21
N ARG A 58 -18.13 -1.45 -4.19
CA ARG A 58 -18.77 -0.94 -2.97
C ARG A 58 -19.86 -1.87 -2.47
N MET A 59 -19.79 -2.22 -1.19
CA MET A 59 -20.83 -3.01 -0.55
C MET A 59 -21.93 -2.12 0.00
N ARG A 60 -23.19 -2.36 -0.38
CA ARG A 60 -24.33 -1.50 -0.02
C ARG A 60 -25.15 -2.06 1.13
N ARG A 61 -25.32 -1.27 2.18
CA ARG A 61 -26.28 -1.45 3.26
C ARG A 61 -27.34 -0.34 3.23
N ARG A 62 -28.39 -0.46 4.03
CA ARG A 62 -29.45 0.54 4.16
C ARG A 62 -29.33 1.26 5.50
N THR A 63 -29.60 2.56 5.51
CA THR A 63 -29.81 3.34 6.73
C THR A 63 -31.21 3.93 6.68
N TYR A 64 -32.03 3.59 7.68
CA TYR A 64 -33.32 4.21 7.90
C TYR A 64 -33.14 5.61 8.49
N ARG A 65 -33.88 6.58 7.97
CA ARG A 65 -33.78 7.99 8.34
C ARG A 65 -35.17 8.53 8.71
N ALA A 66 -35.19 9.74 9.27
CA ALA A 66 -36.43 10.42 9.65
C ALA A 66 -37.43 10.49 8.48
N HIS A 67 -38.72 10.40 8.83
CA HIS A 67 -39.86 10.39 7.92
C HIS A 67 -39.85 9.25 6.90
N GLY A 68 -39.43 8.04 7.31
CA GLY A 68 -39.50 6.83 6.46
C GLY A 68 -38.51 6.79 5.30
N ARG A 69 -37.54 7.71 5.24
CA ARG A 69 -36.54 7.75 4.16
C ARG A 69 -35.51 6.63 4.31
N ILE A 70 -35.06 6.09 3.18
CA ILE A 70 -34.01 5.07 3.12
C ILE A 70 -32.85 5.59 2.28
N THR A 71 -31.67 5.72 2.89
CA THR A 71 -30.43 6.09 2.20
C THR A 71 -29.42 4.94 2.19
N PRO A 72 -28.58 4.82 1.15
CA PRO A 72 -27.53 3.80 1.13
C PRO A 72 -26.40 4.13 2.13
N TYR A 73 -25.91 3.11 2.82
CA TYR A 73 -24.67 3.15 3.59
C TYR A 73 -23.67 2.22 2.92
N MET A 74 -22.69 2.79 2.24
CA MET A 74 -21.77 2.03 1.39
C MET A 74 -20.41 1.88 2.07
N CYS A 75 -19.90 0.66 2.09
CA CYS A 75 -18.50 0.40 2.41
C CYS A 75 -17.65 0.64 1.16
N SER A 76 -16.45 1.17 1.34
CA SER A 76 -15.46 1.38 0.28
C SER A 76 -14.25 0.45 0.50
N PRO A 77 -14.32 -0.81 0.06
CA PRO A 77 -13.19 -1.74 0.13
C PRO A 77 -12.11 -1.37 -0.90
N CYS A 78 -10.94 -1.99 -0.79
CA CYS A 78 -9.82 -1.78 -1.72
C CYS A 78 -9.08 -3.08 -2.02
N HIS A 79 -8.39 -3.10 -3.16
CA HIS A 79 -7.39 -4.10 -3.52
C HIS A 79 -6.01 -3.50 -3.31
N VAL A 80 -5.13 -4.24 -2.63
CA VAL A 80 -3.75 -3.79 -2.37
C VAL A 80 -2.80 -4.73 -3.10
N GLN A 81 -1.88 -4.17 -3.88
CA GLN A 81 -0.83 -4.89 -4.57
C GLN A 81 0.53 -4.35 -4.11
N LEU A 82 1.47 -5.26 -3.83
CA LEU A 82 2.80 -4.93 -3.35
C LEU A 82 3.84 -5.80 -4.05
N PHE A 83 4.90 -5.18 -4.56
CA PHE A 83 6.03 -5.85 -5.19
C PHE A 83 7.32 -5.49 -4.46
N MET A 84 8.09 -6.52 -4.10
CA MET A 84 9.41 -6.37 -3.51
C MET A 84 10.46 -6.87 -4.49
N THR A 85 11.58 -6.17 -4.56
CA THR A 85 12.71 -6.52 -5.41
C THR A 85 14.00 -6.38 -4.63
N GLN A 86 14.99 -7.22 -4.93
CA GLN A 86 16.35 -6.96 -4.49
C GLN A 86 16.94 -5.83 -5.34
N PRO A 87 17.62 -4.85 -4.72
CA PRO A 87 18.33 -3.82 -5.45
C PRO A 87 19.43 -4.48 -6.29
N GLN A 88 19.37 -4.29 -7.60
CA GLN A 88 20.43 -4.74 -8.51
C GLN A 88 21.61 -3.77 -8.46
N GLU A 89 22.80 -4.33 -8.65
CA GLU A 89 24.01 -3.54 -8.84
C GLU A 89 23.92 -2.72 -10.13
N ARG A 90 24.48 -1.51 -10.11
CA ARG A 90 24.35 -0.57 -11.24
C ARG A 90 25.03 -1.13 -12.48
N VAL A 91 24.24 -1.51 -13.48
CA VAL A 91 24.76 -1.97 -14.78
C VAL A 91 25.44 -0.78 -15.49
N PRO A 92 26.68 -0.91 -15.97
CA PRO A 92 27.37 0.15 -16.69
C PRO A 92 26.67 0.43 -18.03
N VAL A 93 26.70 1.71 -18.45
CA VAL A 93 26.11 2.15 -19.72
C VAL A 93 26.81 1.45 -20.89
N PRO A 94 26.07 0.90 -21.87
CA PRO A 94 26.69 0.27 -23.04
C PRO A 94 27.53 1.29 -23.81
N LYS A 95 28.81 0.98 -24.03
CA LYS A 95 29.80 1.88 -24.64
C LYS A 95 29.64 2.05 -26.16
N SER A 96 28.82 1.24 -26.82
CA SER A 96 28.65 1.26 -28.28
C SER A 96 27.35 1.95 -28.68
N GLN A 97 27.43 2.94 -29.57
CA GLN A 97 26.25 3.53 -30.21
C GLN A 97 25.55 2.48 -31.09
N PRO A 98 24.21 2.45 -31.15
CA PRO A 98 23.50 1.63 -32.12
C PRO A 98 23.91 2.08 -33.52
N LYS A 99 24.49 1.18 -34.32
CA LYS A 99 24.72 1.42 -35.75
C LYS A 99 23.35 1.66 -36.39
N LYS A 100 23.17 2.85 -36.97
CA LYS A 100 22.02 3.20 -37.80
C LYS A 100 21.94 2.29 -39.02
#